data_AF-A0A6B3IHG9-F1
#
_entry.id   AF-A0A6B3IHG9-F1
#
_cell.length_a   1.000
_cell.length_b   1.000
_cell.length_c   1.000
_cell.angle_alpha   90.00
_cell.angle_beta   90.00
_cell.angle_gamma   90.00
#
_symmetry.space_group_name_H-M   'P 1'
#
loop_
_entity.id
_entity.type
_entity.pdbx_description
1 polymer ?
#
loop_
_entity_poly.entity_id
_entity_poly.type
_entity_poly.pdbx_seq_one_letter_code
_entity_poly.pdbx_strand_id
1 'polypeptide(L)'
;SDEALTKMADRHGIKLFTGKAGSATWFDCNAMHGSGDNITPYARSNVFIVFNSVENAAQEPFAAPIRRPEFIGARDFTPVK
;
A
#
# COMPACT_ATOMS: atom_id res chain seq x y z
N SER A 1 -8.43 -13.30 8.45
CA SER A 1 -9.28 -14.47 8.16
C SER A 1 -10.38 -14.02 7.21
N ASP A 2 -10.98 -14.96 6.50
CA ASP A 2 -12.10 -14.69 5.59
C ASP A 2 -13.25 -13.98 6.32
N GLU A 3 -13.54 -14.39 7.57
CA GLU A 3 -14.54 -13.74 8.42
C GLU A 3 -14.26 -12.24 8.65
N ALA A 4 -13.00 -11.88 8.93
CA ALA A 4 -12.63 -10.47 9.15
C ALA A 4 -12.76 -9.64 7.87
N LEU A 5 -12.41 -10.22 6.72
CA LEU A 5 -12.57 -9.57 5.41
C LEU A 5 -14.04 -9.38 5.07
N THR A 6 -14.87 -10.41 5.24
CA THR A 6 -16.32 -10.35 5.01
C THR A 6 -16.96 -9.27 5.88
N LYS A 7 -16.63 -9.21 7.17
CA LYS A 7 -17.16 -8.18 8.08
C LYS A 7 -16.81 -6.75 7.65
N MET A 8 -15.59 -6.53 7.15
CA MET A 8 -15.18 -5.22 6.63
C MET A 8 -15.91 -4.88 5.32
N ALA A 9 -16.04 -5.86 4.43
CA ALA A 9 -16.74 -5.70 3.16
C ALA A 9 -18.25 -5.42 3.35
N ASP A 10 -18.92 -6.13 4.26
CA ASP A 10 -20.34 -5.90 4.55
C ASP A 10 -20.60 -4.49 5.10
N ARG A 11 -19.68 -4.00 5.93
CA ARG A 11 -19.80 -2.68 6.56
C ARG A 11 -19.47 -1.53 5.62
N HIS A 12 -18.45 -1.68 4.78
CA HIS A 12 -17.88 -0.57 4.01
C HIS A 12 -18.09 -0.69 2.49
N GLY A 13 -18.54 -1.85 2.01
CA GLY A 13 -18.58 -2.20 0.61
C GLY A 13 -17.19 -2.40 0.00
N ILE A 14 -17.18 -2.69 -1.30
CA ILE A 14 -15.96 -2.80 -2.11
C ILE A 14 -16.04 -1.78 -3.24
N LYS A 15 -14.95 -1.04 -3.46
CA LYS A 15 -14.83 -0.07 -4.55
C LYS A 15 -13.63 -0.41 -5.42
N LEU A 16 -13.79 -0.22 -6.72
CA LEU A 16 -12.74 -0.39 -7.72
C LEU A 16 -12.37 0.99 -8.27
N PHE A 17 -11.08 1.30 -8.28
CA PHE A 17 -10.54 2.48 -8.95
C PHE A 17 -10.00 2.08 -10.33
N THR A 18 -10.43 2.78 -11.37
CA THR A 18 -9.96 2.59 -12.74
C THR A 18 -9.47 3.92 -13.31
N GLY A 19 -8.62 3.86 -14.33
CA GLY A 19 -8.05 5.05 -14.96
C GLY A 19 -7.22 4.68 -16.19
N LYS A 20 -6.96 5.68 -17.04
CA LYS A 20 -6.03 5.53 -18.17
C LYS A 20 -4.58 5.54 -17.64
N ALA A 21 -3.63 5.04 -18.42
CA ALA A 21 -2.20 5.16 -18.09
C ALA A 21 -1.83 6.62 -17.76
N GLY A 22 -1.07 6.82 -16.68
CA GLY A 22 -0.75 8.14 -16.13
C GLY A 22 -1.75 8.67 -15.09
N SER A 23 -2.88 7.99 -14.86
CA SER A 23 -3.77 8.30 -13.73
C SER A 23 -3.12 7.88 -12.41
N ALA A 24 -3.48 8.56 -11.31
CA ALA A 24 -3.02 8.24 -9.97
C ALA A 24 -4.20 7.97 -9.02
N THR A 25 -3.99 7.08 -8.05
CA THR A 25 -4.90 6.86 -6.92
C THR A 25 -4.11 7.07 -5.64
N TRP A 26 -4.61 7.93 -4.76
CA TRP A 26 -4.05 8.18 -3.44
C TRP A 26 -4.92 7.51 -2.39
N PHE A 27 -4.32 6.75 -1.47
CA PHE A 27 -5.04 6.09 -0.40
C PHE A 27 -4.22 6.05 0.88
N ASP A 28 -4.92 6.01 2.01
CA ASP A 28 -4.33 5.97 3.35
C ASP A 28 -3.55 4.67 3.60
N CYS A 29 -2.48 4.74 4.41
CA CYS A 29 -1.60 3.59 4.68
C CYS A 29 -2.31 2.43 5.39
N ASN A 30 -3.45 2.69 6.05
CA ASN A 30 -4.23 1.69 6.76
C ASN A 30 -5.51 1.28 6.00
N ALA A 31 -5.67 1.69 4.74
CA ALA A 31 -6.81 1.26 3.92
C ALA A 31 -6.69 -0.22 3.54
N MET A 32 -7.73 -1.01 3.82
CA MET A 32 -7.82 -2.40 3.37
C MET A 32 -7.96 -2.44 1.85
N HIS A 33 -6.99 -3.06 1.17
CA HIS A 33 -6.96 -3.12 -0.30
C HIS A 33 -6.38 -4.45 -0.79
N GLY A 34 -6.70 -4.78 -2.04
CA GLY A 34 -6.20 -5.97 -2.71
C GLY A 34 -6.58 -5.97 -4.19
N SER A 35 -6.02 -6.91 -4.94
CA SER A 35 -6.34 -7.09 -6.36
C SER A 35 -6.40 -8.56 -6.71
N GLY A 36 -7.37 -8.95 -7.53
CA GLY A 36 -7.38 -10.28 -8.13
C GLY A 36 -6.30 -10.47 -9.20
N ASP A 37 -6.10 -11.73 -9.55
CA ASP A 37 -5.22 -12.15 -10.65
C ASP A 37 -5.68 -11.56 -11.98
N ASN A 38 -4.75 -11.47 -12.94
CA ASN A 38 -5.01 -10.96 -14.27
C ASN A 38 -4.79 -12.05 -15.32
N ILE A 39 -5.88 -12.66 -15.79
CA ILE A 39 -5.87 -13.67 -16.87
C ILE A 39 -6.02 -13.06 -18.27
N THR A 40 -6.14 -11.74 -18.37
CA THR A 40 -6.34 -11.04 -19.65
C THR A 40 -5.00 -10.87 -20.39
N PRO A 41 -5.00 -10.64 -21.71
CA PRO A 41 -3.76 -10.36 -22.46
C PRO A 41 -3.21 -8.95 -22.21
N TYR A 42 -3.84 -8.14 -21.36
CA TYR A 42 -3.48 -6.74 -21.13
C TYR A 42 -2.74 -6.59 -19.79
N ALA A 43 -1.51 -6.09 -19.84
CA ALA A 43 -0.69 -5.92 -18.63
C ALA A 43 -1.28 -4.87 -17.66
N ARG A 44 -1.16 -5.15 -16.35
CA ARG A 44 -1.51 -4.22 -15.27
C ARG A 44 -0.23 -3.78 -14.53
N SER A 45 0.47 -2.81 -15.09
CA SER A 45 1.72 -2.27 -14.55
C SER A 45 1.47 -0.97 -13.78
N ASN A 46 1.80 -0.95 -12.49
CA ASN A 46 1.64 0.20 -11.61
C ASN A 46 2.97 0.52 -10.91
N VAL A 47 3.19 1.80 -10.61
CA VAL A 47 4.25 2.24 -9.70
C VAL A 47 3.60 2.66 -8.39
N PHE A 48 4.13 2.17 -7.27
CA PHE A 48 3.70 2.55 -5.94
C PHE A 48 4.76 3.43 -5.28
N ILE A 49 4.34 4.59 -4.77
CA ILE A 49 5.18 5.50 -4.00
C ILE A 49 4.50 5.66 -2.65
N VAL A 50 5.20 5.31 -1.57
CA VAL A 50 4.70 5.44 -0.20
C VAL A 50 5.36 6.66 0.42
N PHE A 51 4.57 7.69 0.67
CA PHE A 51 5.03 8.86 1.43
C PHE A 51 4.82 8.62 2.92
N ASN A 52 5.78 9.06 3.72
CA ASN A 52 5.68 9.08 5.17
C ASN A 52 6.15 10.43 5.69
N SER A 53 5.53 10.92 6.75
CA SER A 53 5.97 12.17 7.39
C SER A 53 7.37 11.98 7.98
N VAL A 54 8.22 13.01 7.89
CA VAL A 54 9.52 13.03 8.56
C VAL A 54 9.39 13.02 10.08
N GLU A 55 8.24 13.42 10.60
CA GLU A 55 7.88 13.33 12.03
C GLU A 55 7.47 11.91 12.43
N ASN A 56 7.27 11.00 11.46
CA ASN A 56 6.86 9.61 11.68
C ASN A 56 7.98 8.63 11.26
N ALA A 57 9.24 8.95 11.60
CA ALA A 57 10.39 8.12 11.26
C ALA A 57 10.28 6.70 11.85
N ALA A 58 10.67 5.70 11.06
CA ALA A 58 10.62 4.29 11.49
C ALA A 58 11.60 4.04 12.65
N GLN A 59 11.12 3.33 13.69
CA GLN A 59 11.88 2.96 14.88
C GLN A 59 12.33 1.49 14.83
N GLU A 60 12.68 0.91 15.98
CA GLU A 60 12.89 -0.53 16.08
C GLU A 60 11.60 -1.29 15.68
N PRO A 61 11.70 -2.41 14.93
CA PRO A 61 10.53 -3.15 14.50
C PRO A 61 9.73 -3.70 15.70
N PHE A 62 8.42 -3.50 15.69
CA PHE A 62 7.53 -4.01 16.74
C PHE A 62 7.41 -5.54 16.81
N ALA A 63 7.77 -6.26 15.73
CA ALA A 63 7.63 -7.71 15.65
C ALA A 63 8.71 -8.43 14.83
N ALA A 64 9.44 -7.73 13.95
CA ALA A 64 10.49 -8.35 13.16
C ALA A 64 11.79 -8.47 13.98
N PRO A 65 12.56 -9.55 13.83
CA PRO A 65 13.79 -9.76 14.60
C PRO A 65 14.92 -8.80 14.23
N ILE A 66 14.87 -8.25 13.01
CA ILE A 66 15.82 -7.25 12.50
C ILE A 66 15.11 -6.22 11.62
N ARG A 67 15.73 -5.06 11.45
CA ARG A 67 15.33 -4.07 10.43
C ARG A 67 15.37 -4.70 9.03
N ARG A 68 14.43 -4.31 8.18
CA ARG A 68 14.41 -4.77 6.77
C ARG A 68 15.49 -4.05 5.93
N PRO A 69 15.84 -4.61 4.75
CA PRO A 69 16.69 -3.93 3.77
C PRO A 69 16.15 -2.54 3.36
N GLU A 70 17.02 -1.60 2.98
CA GLU A 70 16.64 -0.20 2.69
C GLU A 70 15.68 -0.05 1.53
N PHE A 71 15.76 -0.92 0.53
CA PHE A 71 14.84 -0.91 -0.60
C PHE A 71 13.40 -1.34 -0.22
N ILE A 72 13.18 -1.86 1.00
CA ILE A 72 11.86 -2.17 1.56
C ILE A 72 11.47 -1.17 2.66
N GLY A 73 12.43 -0.76 3.50
CA GLY A 73 12.23 0.21 4.58
C GLY A 73 13.34 1.25 4.59
N ALA A 74 13.08 2.38 3.91
CA ALA A 74 14.03 3.48 3.78
C ALA A 74 14.41 4.07 5.14
N ARG A 75 15.65 4.56 5.23
CA ARG A 75 16.21 5.16 6.45
C ARG A 75 16.77 6.58 6.25
N ASP A 76 16.73 7.09 5.02
CA ASP A 76 16.91 8.52 4.77
C ASP A 76 15.56 9.22 4.96
N PHE A 77 15.51 10.14 5.91
CA PHE A 77 14.32 10.91 6.24
C PHE A 77 14.49 12.40 5.88
N THR A 78 15.45 12.71 5.00
CA THR A 78 15.61 14.06 4.46
C THR A 78 14.32 14.48 3.74
N PRO A 79 13.71 15.64 4.10
CA PRO A 79 12.49 16.08 3.43
C PRO A 79 12.66 16.22 1.92
N VAL A 80 11.68 15.69 1.17
CA VAL A 80 11.60 15.86 -0.29
C VAL A 80 11.31 17.32 -0.65
N LYS A 81 11.85 17.79 -1.78
CA LYS A 81 11.67 19.16 -2.30
C LYS A 81 10.74 19.18 -3.51
#